data_AF-A0A9P5Q1B5-F1
#
_entry.id   AF-A0A9P5Q1B5-F1
#
_cell.length_a   1.000
_cell.length_b   1.000
_cell.length_c   1.000
_cell.angle_alpha   90.00
_cell.angle_beta   90.00
_cell.angle_gamma   90.00
#
_symmetry.space_group_name_H-M   'P 1'
#
loop_
_entity.id
_entity.type
_entity.pdbx_description
1 polymer ?
#
loop_
_entity_poly.entity_id
_entity_poly.type
_entity_poly.pdbx_seq_one_letter_code
_entity_poly.pdbx_strand_id
1 'polypeptide(L)'
;MAFGAPGGIRGRGGGRGGDRGASRGGRGAPRGGRGGARGGSNVILEPHRHPGVFIAKGKESLLVTKNIVPGESVYGEKRISIEGGVEGTKVEYRVWNPFRSKLAAGVLGGLDDIFIAPGKKVLYLGAASGTSVSHVADIVGPEGIVYAVEFSLRSGRDLINMAKKRTNVIPIVEDARLPIKYRMLLSQVDVIFADVAQPDQARIVSLNAEYFLKDGGHVVISIKASCIDSTAPPDVVFAREVEFLQNQRFKALEQVPLEPYERDHAMVSAVYQRHKAKKNT
;
A
#
# COMPACT_ATOMS: atom_id res chain seq x y z
N MET A 1 -68.26 5.74 -46.13
CA MET A 1 -67.45 6.90 -46.54
C MET A 1 -66.00 6.55 -46.25
N ALA A 2 -65.27 6.05 -47.23
CA ALA A 2 -64.46 6.82 -48.19
C ALA A 2 -63.21 7.40 -47.50
N PHE A 3 -62.06 6.71 -47.62
CA PHE A 3 -61.06 6.80 -48.70
C PHE A 3 -60.10 7.98 -48.53
N GLY A 4 -58.80 7.67 -48.60
CA GLY A 4 -57.85 8.50 -49.37
C GLY A 4 -56.67 9.10 -48.61
N ALA A 5 -55.50 8.47 -48.76
CA ALA A 5 -54.29 9.23 -49.11
C ALA A 5 -54.54 9.92 -50.48
N PRO A 6 -53.89 11.06 -50.84
CA PRO A 6 -52.53 11.01 -51.40
C PRO A 6 -51.70 12.30 -51.18
N GLY A 7 -50.37 12.22 -51.21
CA GLY A 7 -49.60 12.52 -52.43
C GLY A 7 -48.37 13.36 -52.00
N GLY A 8 -47.17 13.21 -52.53
CA GLY A 8 -46.71 12.66 -53.79
C GLY A 8 -45.87 13.74 -54.48
N ILE A 9 -44.64 13.40 -54.90
CA ILE A 9 -43.77 13.97 -55.96
C ILE A 9 -42.32 13.64 -55.54
N ARG A 10 -41.66 12.56 -56.01
CA ARG A 10 -41.03 12.30 -57.32
C ARG A 10 -40.05 13.36 -57.81
N GLY A 11 -38.77 13.00 -57.80
CA GLY A 11 -37.69 13.55 -58.66
C GLY A 11 -36.35 12.92 -58.24
N ARG A 12 -35.87 11.85 -58.90
CA ARG A 12 -35.03 11.90 -60.13
C ARG A 12 -33.69 12.59 -59.80
N GLY A 13 -32.51 11.99 -59.89
CA GLY A 13 -32.01 10.77 -60.50
C GLY A 13 -30.49 10.97 -60.71
N GLY A 14 -29.75 9.88 -60.97
CA GLY A 14 -28.35 9.92 -61.44
C GLY A 14 -27.33 10.33 -60.36
N GLY A 15 -26.22 9.64 -60.13
CA GLY A 15 -25.40 8.89 -61.07
C GLY A 15 -24.14 9.69 -61.39
N ARG A 16 -22.99 9.14 -60.98
CA ARG A 16 -21.60 9.40 -61.42
C ARG A 16 -20.84 10.58 -60.80
N GLY A 17 -19.75 10.18 -60.12
CA GLY A 17 -18.39 10.47 -60.60
C GLY A 17 -17.71 11.71 -60.04
N GLY A 18 -16.49 11.54 -59.53
CA GLY A 18 -15.59 12.66 -59.30
C GLY A 18 -14.47 12.40 -58.29
N ASP A 19 -13.45 11.67 -58.71
CA ASP A 19 -12.11 11.67 -58.11
C ASP A 19 -11.54 13.09 -57.95
N ARG A 20 -11.13 13.44 -56.74
CA ARG A 20 -10.09 14.43 -56.40
C ARG A 20 -9.56 14.03 -55.02
N GLY A 21 -8.27 13.87 -54.73
CA GLY A 21 -7.05 14.14 -55.46
C GLY A 21 -5.91 14.17 -54.43
N ALA A 22 -4.90 13.33 -54.68
CA ALA A 22 -3.48 13.47 -54.35
C ALA A 22 -2.97 13.79 -52.92
N SER A 23 -2.12 12.88 -52.45
CA SER A 23 -1.01 13.01 -51.51
C SER A 23 -0.22 14.33 -51.55
N ARG A 24 0.24 14.77 -50.38
CA ARG A 24 1.64 15.15 -50.13
C ARG A 24 1.94 15.34 -48.64
N GLY A 25 3.03 14.73 -48.19
CA GLY A 25 3.43 14.69 -46.79
C GLY A 25 3.97 16.01 -46.24
N GLY A 26 4.07 16.05 -44.92
CA GLY A 26 4.76 17.08 -44.17
C GLY A 26 5.15 16.55 -42.79
N ARG A 27 6.44 16.25 -42.62
CA ARG A 27 7.10 15.88 -41.36
C ARG A 27 6.90 17.00 -40.33
N GLY A 28 6.60 16.64 -39.08
CA GLY A 28 6.51 17.60 -37.97
C GLY A 28 6.41 16.96 -36.58
N ALA A 29 7.54 16.39 -36.12
CA ALA A 29 7.97 16.13 -34.74
C ALA A 29 6.95 15.61 -33.69
N PRO A 30 7.14 14.39 -33.12
CA PRO A 30 6.53 14.05 -31.86
C PRO A 30 7.25 14.79 -30.72
N ARG A 31 6.51 15.68 -30.06
CA ARG A 31 6.84 16.35 -28.81
C ARG A 31 7.42 15.32 -27.82
N GLY A 32 8.66 15.55 -27.40
CA GLY A 32 9.40 14.72 -26.46
C GLY A 32 8.67 14.58 -25.12
N GLY A 33 8.00 13.43 -24.94
CA GLY A 33 7.65 12.93 -23.63
C GLY A 33 8.93 12.49 -22.92
N ARG A 34 9.23 13.14 -21.79
CA ARG A 34 10.28 12.75 -20.84
C ARG A 34 10.27 11.23 -20.65
N GLY A 35 11.28 10.57 -21.21
CA GLY A 35 11.47 9.14 -21.12
C GLY A 35 11.83 8.73 -19.70
N GLY A 36 10.81 8.43 -18.89
CA GLY A 36 10.99 7.56 -17.73
C GLY A 36 11.46 6.19 -18.23
N ALA A 37 12.44 5.60 -17.55
CA ALA A 37 13.09 4.35 -17.92
C ALA A 37 12.09 3.31 -18.47
N ARG A 38 12.24 3.00 -19.78
CA ARG A 38 11.51 1.94 -20.48
C ARG A 38 11.90 0.59 -19.87
N GLY A 39 10.90 -0.22 -19.55
CA GLY A 39 11.08 -1.60 -19.08
C GLY A 39 11.88 -2.39 -20.11
N GLY A 40 12.98 -3.00 -19.67
CA GLY A 40 13.96 -3.67 -20.53
C GLY A 40 15.42 -3.44 -20.13
N SER A 41 15.71 -2.63 -19.10
CA SER A 41 17.04 -2.63 -18.50
C SER A 41 17.30 -3.97 -17.81
N ASN A 42 18.45 -4.60 -18.04
CA ASN A 42 18.91 -5.72 -17.22
C ASN A 42 18.98 -5.24 -15.77
N VAL A 43 18.08 -5.76 -14.93
CA VAL A 43 18.01 -5.45 -13.51
C VAL A 43 18.52 -6.64 -12.73
N ILE A 44 19.46 -6.42 -11.83
CA ILE A 44 19.94 -7.44 -10.89
C ILE A 44 19.09 -7.32 -9.63
N LEU A 45 18.53 -8.43 -9.15
CA LEU A 45 17.85 -8.46 -7.85
C LEU A 45 18.82 -8.89 -6.76
N GLU A 46 18.83 -8.12 -5.68
CA GLU A 46 19.53 -8.46 -4.45
C GLU A 46 18.53 -8.51 -3.28
N PRO A 47 18.65 -9.47 -2.36
CA PRO A 47 17.85 -9.48 -1.14
C PRO A 47 18.19 -8.25 -0.30
N HIS A 48 17.16 -7.62 0.27
CA HIS A 48 17.34 -6.58 1.28
C HIS A 48 17.65 -7.21 2.64
N ARG A 49 18.11 -6.40 3.62
CA ARG A 49 18.25 -6.86 5.02
C ARG A 49 16.93 -7.36 5.63
N HIS A 50 15.80 -6.85 5.14
CA HIS A 50 14.47 -7.20 5.61
C HIS A 50 13.94 -8.40 4.81
N PRO A 51 13.56 -9.50 5.47
CA PRO A 51 13.05 -10.69 4.79
C PRO A 51 11.83 -10.38 3.91
N GLY A 52 11.84 -10.90 2.68
CA GLY A 52 10.74 -10.70 1.71
C GLY A 52 10.80 -9.38 0.93
N VAL A 53 11.77 -8.51 1.23
CA VAL A 53 12.04 -7.27 0.50
C VAL A 53 13.31 -7.43 -0.33
N PHE A 54 13.34 -6.84 -1.52
CA PHE A 54 14.46 -6.93 -2.45
C PHE A 54 14.80 -5.55 -3.01
N ILE A 55 16.05 -5.38 -3.47
CA ILE A 55 16.50 -4.23 -4.24
C ILE A 55 16.74 -4.67 -5.68
N ALA A 56 16.09 -3.98 -6.60
CA ALA A 56 16.35 -4.03 -8.03
C ALA A 56 17.44 -3.01 -8.41
N LYS A 57 18.66 -3.47 -8.66
CA LYS A 57 19.77 -2.64 -9.14
C LYS A 57 19.74 -2.55 -10.66
N GLY A 58 19.57 -1.33 -11.16
CA GLY A 58 19.72 -0.97 -12.57
C GLY A 58 20.41 0.38 -12.69
N LYS A 59 19.91 1.26 -13.58
CA LYS A 59 20.35 2.67 -13.61
C LYS A 59 20.02 3.42 -12.31
N GLU A 60 18.90 3.04 -11.70
CA GLU A 60 18.45 3.50 -10.39
C GLU A 60 18.19 2.25 -9.55
N SER A 61 18.45 2.34 -8.24
CA SER A 61 18.12 1.25 -7.30
C SER A 61 16.67 1.42 -6.86
N LEU A 62 15.85 0.38 -7.07
CA LEU A 62 14.42 0.40 -6.75
C LEU A 62 14.12 -0.64 -5.66
N LEU A 63 13.30 -0.25 -4.68
CA LEU A 63 12.76 -1.20 -3.70
C LEU A 63 11.65 -2.02 -4.35
N VAL A 64 11.68 -3.34 -4.20
CA VAL A 64 10.70 -4.24 -4.81
C VAL A 64 10.26 -5.36 -3.87
N THR A 65 9.04 -5.86 -4.07
CA THR A 65 8.48 -7.04 -3.39
C THR A 65 8.12 -8.11 -4.42
N LYS A 66 8.17 -9.39 -4.03
CA LYS A 66 7.79 -10.51 -4.90
C LYS A 66 6.27 -10.53 -5.07
N ASN A 67 5.79 -10.47 -6.30
CA ASN A 67 4.35 -10.47 -6.57
C ASN A 67 3.74 -11.86 -6.32
N ILE A 68 2.73 -11.93 -5.44
CA ILE A 68 1.97 -13.16 -5.20
C ILE A 68 0.99 -13.46 -6.35
N VAL A 69 0.56 -12.43 -7.10
CA VAL A 69 -0.39 -12.56 -8.21
C VAL A 69 0.27 -12.05 -9.51
N PRO A 70 1.12 -12.86 -10.16
CA PRO A 70 1.83 -12.46 -11.37
C PRO A 70 0.88 -11.99 -12.47
N GLY A 71 1.32 -11.03 -13.29
CA GLY A 71 0.51 -10.51 -14.40
C GLY A 71 -0.38 -9.31 -14.01
N GLU A 72 -0.56 -9.05 -12.71
CA GLU A 72 -1.41 -7.96 -12.23
C GLU A 72 -0.65 -6.89 -11.41
N SER A 73 -0.92 -5.62 -11.72
CA SER A 73 -0.57 -4.46 -10.89
C SER A 73 -1.79 -3.97 -10.10
N VAL A 74 -1.58 -3.47 -8.88
CA VAL A 74 -2.69 -2.99 -8.03
C VAL A 74 -3.04 -1.53 -8.33
N TYR A 75 -2.04 -0.67 -8.49
CA TYR A 75 -2.23 0.78 -8.68
C TYR A 75 -1.44 1.32 -9.87
N GLY A 76 -1.06 0.44 -10.81
CA GLY A 76 -0.32 0.80 -12.03
C GLY A 76 1.19 0.99 -11.81
N GLU A 77 1.75 0.40 -10.74
CA GLU A 77 3.18 0.37 -10.49
C GLU A 77 3.97 -0.40 -11.55
N LYS A 78 5.24 -0.04 -11.69
CA LYS A 78 6.18 -0.79 -12.55
C LYS A 78 6.39 -2.19 -11.98
N ARG A 79 6.51 -3.16 -12.90
CA ARG A 79 6.73 -4.58 -12.59
C ARG A 79 7.96 -5.08 -13.32
N ILE A 80 8.69 -5.97 -12.68
CA ILE A 80 9.93 -6.55 -13.18
C ILE A 80 9.72 -8.06 -13.23
N SER A 81 9.73 -8.63 -14.43
CA SER A 81 9.63 -10.06 -14.63
C SER A 81 11.01 -10.64 -14.83
N ILE A 82 11.32 -11.71 -14.09
CA ILE A 82 12.56 -12.47 -14.23
C ILE A 82 12.18 -13.91 -14.57
N GLU A 83 12.82 -14.47 -15.59
CA GLU A 83 12.69 -15.88 -15.91
C GLU A 83 13.36 -16.69 -14.80
N GLY A 84 12.58 -17.52 -14.12
CA GLY A 84 13.08 -18.39 -13.06
C GLY A 84 14.05 -19.44 -13.61
N GLY A 85 14.93 -19.95 -12.75
CA GLY A 85 15.88 -21.01 -13.10
C GLY A 85 15.24 -22.38 -13.40
N VAL A 86 13.93 -22.52 -13.24
CA VAL A 86 13.15 -23.69 -13.66
C VAL A 86 12.36 -23.29 -14.89
N GLU A 87 12.59 -24.01 -16.00
CA GLU A 87 12.02 -23.69 -17.31
C GLU A 87 10.51 -23.38 -17.22
N GLY A 88 10.14 -22.16 -17.61
CA GLY A 88 8.74 -21.74 -17.76
C GLY A 88 8.11 -21.01 -16.56
N THR A 89 8.76 -20.91 -15.39
CA THR A 89 8.21 -20.11 -14.28
C THR A 89 8.73 -18.68 -14.30
N LYS A 90 7.88 -17.71 -14.70
CA LYS A 90 8.19 -16.28 -14.59
C LYS A 90 7.88 -15.78 -13.18
N VAL A 91 8.91 -15.34 -12.46
CA VAL A 91 8.73 -14.67 -11.17
C VAL A 91 8.62 -13.17 -11.43
N GLU A 92 7.57 -12.56 -10.89
CA GLU A 92 7.32 -11.14 -11.06
C GLU A 92 7.56 -10.40 -9.74
N TYR A 93 8.17 -9.23 -9.83
CA TYR A 93 8.41 -8.32 -8.72
C TYR A 93 7.72 -6.98 -8.99
N ARG A 94 7.25 -6.32 -7.93
CA ARG A 94 6.53 -5.05 -8.00
C ARG A 94 7.35 -3.96 -7.35
N VAL A 95 7.46 -2.80 -8.00
CA VAL A 95 8.16 -1.63 -7.46
C VAL A 95 7.35 -1.02 -6.32
N TRP A 96 7.99 -0.94 -5.17
CA TRP A 96 7.41 -0.35 -3.96
C TRP A 96 7.87 1.10 -3.82
N ASN A 97 6.92 2.03 -3.98
CA ASN A 97 7.24 3.46 -4.04
C ASN A 97 7.26 4.09 -2.61
N PRO A 98 8.40 4.62 -2.14
CA PRO A 98 8.51 5.24 -0.82
C PRO A 98 7.69 6.52 -0.67
N PHE A 99 7.43 7.26 -1.76
CA PHE A 99 6.57 8.46 -1.74
C PHE A 99 5.07 8.15 -1.66
N ARG A 100 4.68 6.86 -1.72
CA ARG A 100 3.29 6.42 -1.59
C ARG A 100 3.05 5.51 -0.39
N SER A 101 4.13 4.98 0.19
CA SER A 101 4.06 4.00 1.26
C SER A 101 5.04 4.38 2.36
N LYS A 102 4.49 4.76 3.51
CA LYS A 102 5.28 5.18 4.68
C LYS A 102 6.15 4.04 5.22
N LEU A 103 5.70 2.79 5.06
CA LEU A 103 6.50 1.62 5.37
C LEU A 103 7.71 1.48 4.44
N ALA A 104 7.54 1.71 3.12
CA ALA A 104 8.69 1.73 2.20
C ALA A 104 9.65 2.88 2.50
N ALA A 105 9.12 4.06 2.84
CA ALA A 105 9.92 5.19 3.30
C ALA A 105 10.72 4.83 4.55
N GLY A 106 10.12 4.12 5.52
CA GLY A 106 10.83 3.65 6.72
C GLY A 106 11.90 2.59 6.42
N VAL A 107 11.62 1.66 5.48
CA VAL A 107 12.61 0.68 5.02
C VAL A 107 13.84 1.35 4.41
N LEU A 108 13.64 2.34 3.54
CA LEU A 108 14.73 3.11 2.92
C LEU A 108 15.37 4.12 3.87
N GLY A 109 14.60 4.66 4.81
CA GLY A 109 15.04 5.59 5.85
C GLY A 109 15.88 4.95 6.93
N GLY A 110 16.00 3.62 6.93
CA GLY A 110 16.97 2.92 7.76
C GLY A 110 16.39 2.23 8.99
N LEU A 111 15.08 1.95 9.08
CA LEU A 111 14.50 1.12 10.16
C LEU A 111 15.20 -0.23 10.29
N ASP A 112 15.72 -0.54 11.49
CA ASP A 112 16.51 -1.73 11.80
C ASP A 112 15.74 -3.03 11.59
N ASP A 113 14.48 -3.07 12.03
CA ASP A 113 13.55 -4.15 11.74
C ASP A 113 12.12 -3.60 11.55
N ILE A 114 11.43 -4.05 10.51
CA ILE A 114 10.01 -3.74 10.30
C ILE A 114 9.09 -4.77 10.96
N PHE A 115 9.67 -5.85 11.51
CA PHE A 115 9.07 -7.01 12.14
C PHE A 115 8.13 -7.83 11.24
N ILE A 116 7.75 -7.32 10.07
CA ILE A 116 7.00 -8.00 9.02
C ILE A 116 7.96 -8.93 8.27
N ALA A 117 7.68 -10.23 8.34
CA ALA A 117 8.49 -11.26 7.71
C ALA A 117 7.58 -12.33 7.08
N PRO A 118 8.10 -13.13 6.14
CA PRO A 118 7.36 -14.25 5.58
C PRO A 118 6.77 -15.18 6.65
N GLY A 119 5.51 -15.55 6.50
CA GLY A 119 4.78 -16.45 7.43
C GLY A 119 4.20 -15.78 8.69
N LYS A 120 4.49 -14.50 8.95
CA LYS A 120 3.92 -13.80 10.12
C LYS A 120 2.48 -13.35 9.89
N LYS A 121 1.74 -13.15 10.98
CA LYS A 121 0.40 -12.53 10.95
C LYS A 121 0.50 -11.04 11.26
N VAL A 122 0.01 -10.20 10.36
CA VAL A 122 0.08 -8.74 10.46
C VAL A 122 -1.32 -8.15 10.56
N LEU A 123 -1.54 -7.26 11.53
CA LEU A 123 -2.73 -6.41 11.59
C LEU A 123 -2.36 -5.02 11.07
N TYR A 124 -2.96 -4.61 9.97
CA TYR A 124 -2.77 -3.31 9.35
C TYR A 124 -3.95 -2.39 9.69
N LEU A 125 -3.70 -1.33 10.45
CA LEU A 125 -4.70 -0.33 10.83
C LEU A 125 -4.60 0.89 9.90
N GLY A 126 -5.69 1.23 9.22
CA GLY A 126 -5.72 2.31 8.23
C GLY A 126 -5.27 1.85 6.84
N ALA A 127 -5.85 0.75 6.37
CA ALA A 127 -5.47 0.11 5.10
C ALA A 127 -5.78 0.94 3.84
N ALA A 128 -6.66 1.94 3.94
CA ALA A 128 -7.16 2.76 2.84
C ALA A 128 -7.59 1.88 1.64
N SER A 129 -7.09 2.18 0.44
CA SER A 129 -7.39 1.42 -0.78
C SER A 129 -6.54 0.14 -0.93
N GLY A 130 -5.66 -0.17 0.02
CA GLY A 130 -4.86 -1.39 0.01
C GLY A 130 -3.56 -1.32 -0.81
N THR A 131 -3.08 -0.14 -1.19
CA THR A 131 -1.82 0.03 -1.95
C THR A 131 -0.62 -0.54 -1.19
N SER A 132 -0.35 -0.05 0.02
CA SER A 132 0.71 -0.56 0.91
C SER A 132 0.41 -1.97 1.42
N VAL A 133 -0.85 -2.27 1.74
CA VAL A 133 -1.29 -3.59 2.20
C VAL A 133 -0.93 -4.67 1.19
N SER A 134 -1.05 -4.38 -0.11
CA SER A 134 -0.66 -5.35 -1.15
C SER A 134 0.84 -5.70 -1.12
N HIS A 135 1.72 -4.76 -0.75
CA HIS A 135 3.15 -5.04 -0.58
C HIS A 135 3.44 -5.77 0.72
N VAL A 136 2.73 -5.44 1.81
CA VAL A 136 2.84 -6.19 3.07
C VAL A 136 2.39 -7.64 2.86
N ALA A 137 1.32 -7.86 2.12
CA ALA A 137 0.85 -9.20 1.75
C ALA A 137 1.90 -9.95 0.92
N ASP A 138 2.53 -9.28 -0.04
CA ASP A 138 3.62 -9.83 -0.85
C ASP A 138 4.84 -10.26 0.01
N ILE A 139 5.19 -9.47 1.03
CA ILE A 139 6.32 -9.75 1.95
C ILE A 139 5.99 -10.93 2.87
N VAL A 140 4.79 -10.94 3.44
CA VAL A 140 4.32 -11.98 4.36
C VAL A 140 4.16 -13.32 3.63
N GLY A 141 3.86 -13.29 2.33
CA GLY A 141 3.75 -14.49 1.51
C GLY A 141 2.46 -15.27 1.74
N PRO A 142 2.30 -16.44 1.09
CA PRO A 142 1.09 -17.25 1.14
C PRO A 142 0.82 -17.89 2.50
N GLU A 143 1.88 -18.14 3.30
CA GLU A 143 1.77 -18.80 4.61
C GLU A 143 1.34 -17.85 5.74
N GLY A 144 1.57 -16.55 5.58
CA GLY A 144 1.14 -15.57 6.56
C GLY A 144 -0.16 -14.89 6.18
N ILE A 145 -0.68 -14.05 7.08
CA ILE A 145 -2.00 -13.43 6.94
C ILE A 145 -1.90 -11.94 7.23
N VAL A 146 -2.55 -11.12 6.40
CA VAL A 146 -2.68 -9.68 6.64
C VAL A 146 -4.14 -9.34 6.91
N TYR A 147 -4.45 -8.94 8.13
CA TYR A 147 -5.75 -8.39 8.50
C TYR A 147 -5.73 -6.88 8.23
N ALA A 148 -6.52 -6.43 7.25
CA ALA A 148 -6.51 -5.04 6.81
C ALA A 148 -7.78 -4.32 7.29
N VAL A 149 -7.64 -3.45 8.28
CA VAL A 149 -8.75 -2.68 8.87
C VAL A 149 -8.84 -1.32 8.19
N GLU A 150 -10.04 -1.02 7.68
CA GLU A 150 -10.35 0.26 7.05
C GLU A 150 -11.76 0.72 7.45
N PHE A 151 -11.92 2.00 7.76
CA PHE A 151 -13.22 2.53 8.18
C PHE A 151 -14.07 2.98 6.98
N SER A 152 -13.45 3.57 5.95
CA SER A 152 -14.18 4.14 4.81
C SER A 152 -14.78 3.04 3.93
N LEU A 153 -16.10 3.09 3.71
CA LEU A 153 -16.79 2.16 2.80
C LEU A 153 -16.28 2.26 1.35
N ARG A 154 -15.91 3.46 0.91
CA ARG A 154 -15.39 3.69 -0.45
C ARG A 154 -14.03 3.03 -0.62
N SER A 155 -13.10 3.32 0.30
CA SER A 155 -11.76 2.71 0.31
C SER A 155 -11.84 1.20 0.54
N GLY A 156 -12.77 0.77 1.40
CA GLY A 156 -13.08 -0.62 1.69
C GLY A 156 -13.50 -1.41 0.44
N ARG A 157 -14.24 -0.80 -0.50
CA ARG A 157 -14.56 -1.44 -1.78
C ARG A 157 -13.30 -1.78 -2.58
N ASP A 158 -12.36 -0.85 -2.67
CA ASP A 158 -11.10 -1.07 -3.39
C ASP A 158 -10.22 -2.10 -2.67
N LEU A 159 -10.19 -2.03 -1.33
CA LEU A 159 -9.50 -3.01 -0.49
C LEU A 159 -10.04 -4.43 -0.68
N ILE A 160 -11.37 -4.59 -0.71
CA ILE A 160 -12.03 -5.89 -0.99
C ILE A 160 -11.68 -6.39 -2.39
N ASN A 161 -11.67 -5.52 -3.40
CA ASN A 161 -11.33 -5.91 -4.77
C ASN A 161 -9.86 -6.37 -4.89
N MET A 162 -8.96 -5.75 -4.15
CA MET A 162 -7.56 -6.20 -4.05
C MET A 162 -7.46 -7.54 -3.30
N ALA A 163 -8.18 -7.69 -2.18
CA ALA A 163 -8.20 -8.91 -1.37
C ALA A 163 -8.82 -10.12 -2.07
N LYS A 164 -9.77 -9.92 -3.01
CA LYS A 164 -10.31 -11.01 -3.85
C LYS A 164 -9.21 -11.75 -4.64
N LYS A 165 -8.12 -11.06 -4.94
CA LYS A 165 -7.02 -11.59 -5.76
C LYS A 165 -5.86 -12.09 -4.91
N ARG A 166 -5.69 -11.53 -3.71
CA ARG A 166 -4.68 -11.94 -2.72
C ARG A 166 -5.35 -12.65 -1.56
N THR A 167 -5.33 -13.97 -1.60
CA THR A 167 -6.01 -14.84 -0.63
C THR A 167 -5.49 -14.72 0.80
N ASN A 168 -4.27 -14.20 0.98
CA ASN A 168 -3.68 -13.96 2.30
C ASN A 168 -4.09 -12.63 2.95
N VAL A 169 -4.95 -11.83 2.31
CA VAL A 169 -5.47 -10.57 2.86
C VAL A 169 -6.93 -10.73 3.27
N ILE A 170 -7.23 -10.42 4.53
CA ILE A 170 -8.60 -10.40 5.07
C ILE A 170 -9.00 -8.92 5.25
N PRO A 171 -9.91 -8.39 4.39
CA PRO A 171 -10.36 -7.02 4.49
C PRO A 171 -11.44 -6.89 5.58
N ILE A 172 -11.31 -5.91 6.46
CA ILE A 172 -12.22 -5.65 7.57
C ILE A 172 -12.66 -4.20 7.48
N VAL A 173 -13.93 -3.99 7.12
CA VAL A 173 -14.50 -2.65 6.96
C VAL A 173 -15.21 -2.23 8.24
N GLU A 174 -14.44 -1.81 9.25
CA GLU A 174 -14.92 -1.42 10.58
C GLU A 174 -14.04 -0.31 11.19
N ASP A 175 -14.55 0.34 12.24
CA ASP A 175 -13.79 1.36 12.98
C ASP A 175 -12.73 0.71 13.90
N ALA A 176 -11.45 1.02 13.65
CA ALA A 176 -10.31 0.56 14.45
C ALA A 176 -10.36 0.99 15.93
N ARG A 177 -11.17 2.00 16.28
CA ARG A 177 -11.42 2.41 17.67
C ARG A 177 -12.20 1.36 18.48
N LEU A 178 -12.89 0.45 17.80
CA LEU A 178 -13.80 -0.52 18.42
C LEU A 178 -13.40 -1.97 18.05
N PRO A 179 -12.25 -2.47 18.53
CA PRO A 179 -11.74 -3.81 18.21
C PRO A 179 -12.71 -4.93 18.60
N ILE A 180 -13.60 -4.69 19.56
CA ILE A 180 -14.65 -5.63 19.96
C ILE A 180 -15.56 -6.04 18.80
N LYS A 181 -15.80 -5.14 17.83
CA LYS A 181 -16.71 -5.40 16.70
C LYS A 181 -16.18 -6.45 15.74
N TYR A 182 -14.86 -6.45 15.48
CA TYR A 182 -14.22 -7.39 14.58
C TYR A 182 -13.43 -8.48 15.31
N ARG A 183 -13.59 -8.60 16.63
CA ARG A 183 -12.83 -9.57 17.45
C ARG A 183 -12.96 -11.02 16.99
N MET A 184 -14.08 -11.37 16.37
CA MET A 184 -14.34 -12.73 15.88
C MET A 184 -13.61 -13.06 14.57
N LEU A 185 -13.11 -12.05 13.86
CA LEU A 185 -12.46 -12.20 12.56
C LEU A 185 -10.94 -12.40 12.68
N LEU A 186 -10.34 -11.96 13.79
CA LEU A 186 -8.89 -11.98 13.97
C LEU A 186 -8.46 -13.08 14.92
N SER A 187 -7.33 -13.72 14.57
CA SER A 187 -6.53 -14.49 15.52
C SER A 187 -5.44 -13.59 16.13
N GLN A 188 -4.72 -14.10 17.14
CA GLN A 188 -3.57 -13.39 17.68
C GLN A 188 -2.52 -13.11 16.59
N VAL A 189 -2.07 -11.86 16.49
CA VAL A 189 -1.13 -11.37 15.48
C VAL A 189 0.26 -11.16 16.06
N ASP A 190 1.27 -11.21 15.20
CA ASP A 190 2.68 -11.03 15.56
C ASP A 190 3.10 -9.55 15.49
N VAL A 191 2.52 -8.81 14.55
CA VAL A 191 2.86 -7.41 14.28
C VAL A 191 1.61 -6.58 14.02
N ILE A 192 1.55 -5.38 14.58
CA ILE A 192 0.60 -4.33 14.19
C ILE A 192 1.35 -3.25 13.41
N PHE A 193 0.86 -2.93 12.21
CA PHE A 193 1.28 -1.73 11.50
C PHE A 193 0.15 -0.70 11.54
N ALA A 194 0.45 0.51 12.00
CA ALA A 194 -0.55 1.57 12.17
C ALA A 194 -0.23 2.79 11.29
N ASP A 195 -1.10 3.04 10.31
CA ASP A 195 -1.06 4.21 9.41
C ASP A 195 -2.37 5.02 9.48
N VAL A 196 -2.91 5.11 10.70
CA VAL A 196 -4.11 5.88 11.02
C VAL A 196 -3.72 7.31 11.36
N ALA A 197 -4.20 8.28 10.57
CA ALA A 197 -4.03 9.70 10.84
C ALA A 197 -5.17 10.21 11.74
N GLN A 198 -5.09 9.94 13.05
CA GLN A 198 -6.06 10.39 14.05
C GLN A 198 -5.35 10.98 15.27
N PRO A 199 -5.92 11.98 15.96
CA PRO A 199 -5.33 12.51 17.20
C PRO A 199 -5.24 11.47 18.32
N ASP A 200 -6.13 10.48 18.34
CA ASP A 200 -6.16 9.40 19.34
C ASP A 200 -5.42 8.13 18.86
N GLN A 201 -4.40 8.28 18.00
CA GLN A 201 -3.66 7.18 17.37
C GLN A 201 -3.07 6.20 18.39
N ALA A 202 -2.29 6.66 19.37
CA ALA A 202 -1.69 5.77 20.37
C ALA A 202 -2.74 4.98 21.17
N ARG A 203 -3.91 5.57 21.45
CA ARG A 203 -5.03 4.86 22.11
C ARG A 203 -5.59 3.75 21.23
N ILE A 204 -5.82 4.03 19.94
CA ILE A 204 -6.33 3.04 18.97
C ILE A 204 -5.36 1.86 18.88
N VAL A 205 -4.07 2.13 18.75
CA VAL A 205 -3.02 1.11 18.65
C VAL A 205 -2.95 0.27 19.93
N SER A 206 -2.96 0.92 21.10
CA SER A 206 -2.90 0.24 22.39
C SER A 206 -4.09 -0.69 22.61
N LEU A 207 -5.30 -0.23 22.28
CA LEU A 207 -6.51 -1.03 22.41
C LEU A 207 -6.49 -2.24 21.46
N ASN A 208 -6.02 -2.07 20.22
CA ASN A 208 -5.88 -3.18 19.27
C ASN A 208 -4.82 -4.19 19.73
N ALA A 209 -3.72 -3.72 20.30
CA ALA A 209 -2.69 -4.59 20.83
C ALA A 209 -3.17 -5.43 22.02
N GLU A 210 -3.93 -4.83 22.94
CA GLU A 210 -4.51 -5.56 24.08
C GLU A 210 -5.42 -6.73 23.64
N TYR A 211 -6.16 -6.54 22.55
CA TYR A 211 -7.06 -7.58 22.00
C TYR A 211 -6.32 -8.63 21.17
N PHE A 212 -5.42 -8.21 20.28
CA PHE A 212 -4.93 -9.08 19.20
C PHE A 212 -3.44 -9.35 19.22
N LEU A 213 -2.61 -8.51 19.83
CA LEU A 213 -1.16 -8.67 19.76
C LEU A 213 -0.68 -9.72 20.77
N LYS A 214 0.22 -10.60 20.32
CA LYS A 214 0.90 -11.55 21.20
C LYS A 214 1.81 -10.85 22.20
N ASP A 215 2.11 -11.51 23.31
CA ASP A 215 3.15 -11.02 24.21
C ASP A 215 4.52 -11.07 23.50
N GLY A 216 5.30 -10.00 23.63
CA GLY A 216 6.51 -9.81 22.83
C GLY A 216 6.25 -9.51 21.34
N GLY A 217 4.99 -9.30 20.96
CA GLY A 217 4.63 -8.84 19.61
C GLY A 217 5.10 -7.41 19.36
N HIS A 218 5.17 -7.03 18.09
CA HIS A 218 5.76 -5.75 17.69
C HIS A 218 4.70 -4.82 17.13
N VAL A 219 4.92 -3.52 17.29
CA VAL A 219 4.09 -2.48 16.70
C VAL A 219 4.99 -1.51 15.97
N VAL A 220 4.57 -1.17 14.75
CA VAL A 220 5.22 -0.18 13.91
C VAL A 220 4.19 0.88 13.59
N ILE A 221 4.41 2.11 14.07
CA ILE A 221 3.46 3.22 14.03
C ILE A 221 4.05 4.31 13.15
N SER A 222 3.27 4.76 12.16
CA SER A 222 3.57 5.97 11.41
C SER A 222 2.89 7.16 12.07
N ILE A 223 3.67 8.02 12.72
CA ILE A 223 3.16 9.21 13.39
C ILE A 223 3.31 10.41 12.45
N LYS A 224 2.21 11.14 12.26
CA LYS A 224 2.20 12.43 11.53
C LYS A 224 1.90 13.54 12.53
N ALA A 225 2.90 14.37 12.84
CA ALA A 225 2.78 15.37 13.90
C ALA A 225 1.58 16.31 13.67
N SER A 226 1.43 16.81 12.44
CA SER A 226 0.35 17.74 12.06
C SER A 226 -1.07 17.17 12.13
N CYS A 227 -1.25 15.85 12.18
CA CYS A 227 -2.56 15.22 12.39
C CYS A 227 -2.91 15.03 13.86
N ILE A 228 -1.93 15.09 14.75
CA ILE A 228 -2.14 14.95 16.20
C ILE A 228 -2.29 16.35 16.81
N ASP A 229 -1.32 17.22 16.58
CA ASP A 229 -1.32 18.60 17.05
C ASP A 229 -0.61 19.47 16.00
N SER A 230 -1.38 20.34 15.33
CA SER A 230 -0.87 21.24 14.30
C SER A 230 -0.18 22.48 14.85
N THR A 231 -0.27 22.72 16.17
CA THR A 231 0.27 23.91 16.83
C THR A 231 1.62 23.66 17.49
N ALA A 232 1.87 22.42 17.91
CA ALA A 232 3.10 22.01 18.56
C ALA A 232 4.21 21.64 17.55
N PRO A 233 5.49 21.81 17.91
CA PRO A 233 6.61 21.30 17.12
C PRO A 233 6.57 19.76 16.99
N PRO A 234 6.97 19.18 15.84
CA PRO A 234 6.91 17.73 15.61
C PRO A 234 7.62 16.89 16.67
N ASP A 235 8.81 17.29 17.12
CA ASP A 235 9.59 16.56 18.12
C ASP A 235 8.84 16.42 19.46
N VAL A 236 8.09 17.45 19.85
CA VAL A 236 7.28 17.45 21.08
C VAL A 236 6.11 16.48 20.93
N VAL A 237 5.47 16.44 19.76
CA VAL A 237 4.38 15.51 19.47
C VAL A 237 4.88 14.07 19.48
N PHE A 238 6.02 13.80 18.87
CA PHE A 238 6.62 12.46 18.86
C PHE A 238 6.97 11.98 20.27
N ALA A 239 7.57 12.84 21.10
CA ALA A 239 7.90 12.50 22.49
C ALA A 239 6.66 12.14 23.31
N ARG A 240 5.57 12.91 23.16
CA ARG A 240 4.28 12.66 23.85
C ARG A 240 3.66 11.33 23.44
N GLU A 241 3.66 11.00 22.14
CA GLU A 241 3.13 9.72 21.66
C GLU A 241 3.97 8.53 22.17
N VAL A 242 5.29 8.66 22.17
CA VAL A 242 6.19 7.62 22.70
C VAL A 242 5.95 7.43 24.21
N GLU A 243 5.79 8.51 24.97
CA GLU A 243 5.48 8.45 26.40
C GLU A 243 4.12 7.76 26.65
N PHE A 244 3.10 8.09 25.87
CA PHE A 244 1.80 7.43 25.97
C PHE A 244 1.91 5.92 25.73
N LEU A 245 2.63 5.49 24.70
CA LEU A 245 2.86 4.07 24.42
C LEU A 245 3.60 3.39 25.57
N GLN A 246 4.60 4.04 26.16
CA GLN A 246 5.31 3.50 27.32
C GLN A 246 4.38 3.28 28.53
N ASN A 247 3.40 4.16 28.73
CA ASN A 247 2.38 4.00 29.78
C ASN A 247 1.41 2.85 29.47
N GLN A 248 1.21 2.51 28.19
CA GLN A 248 0.37 1.40 27.73
C GLN A 248 1.12 0.05 27.56
N ARG A 249 2.23 -0.14 28.29
CA ARG A 249 3.03 -1.39 28.30
C ARG A 249 3.82 -1.67 27.03
N PHE A 250 4.12 -0.64 26.24
CA PHE A 250 5.08 -0.76 25.15
C PHE A 250 6.48 -0.36 25.60
N LYS A 251 7.48 -1.00 25.03
CA LYS A 251 8.87 -0.53 25.08
C LYS A 251 9.22 -0.05 23.67
N ALA A 252 9.41 1.26 23.50
CA ALA A 252 9.93 1.82 22.26
C ALA A 252 11.33 1.26 21.98
N LEU A 253 11.56 0.85 20.73
CA LEU A 253 12.81 0.28 20.25
C LEU A 253 13.57 1.31 19.43
N GLU A 254 12.91 1.86 18.41
CA GLU A 254 13.53 2.83 17.50
C GLU A 254 12.52 3.92 17.09
N GLN A 255 13.06 5.06 16.68
CA GLN A 255 12.32 6.14 16.06
C GLN A 255 13.13 6.67 14.89
N VAL A 256 12.54 6.69 13.70
CA VAL A 256 13.21 7.12 12.45
C VAL A 256 12.33 8.16 11.74
N PRO A 257 12.84 9.37 11.47
CA PRO A 257 12.13 10.34 10.64
C PRO A 257 12.02 9.84 9.19
N LEU A 258 10.92 10.15 8.51
CA LEU A 258 10.67 9.71 7.13
C LEU A 258 11.13 10.71 6.06
N GLU A 259 11.88 11.74 6.44
CA GLU A 259 12.48 12.65 5.48
C GLU A 259 13.55 11.93 4.65
N PRO A 260 13.61 12.12 3.32
CA PRO A 260 12.98 13.18 2.52
C PRO A 260 11.61 12.83 1.89
N TYR A 261 11.01 11.67 2.20
CA TYR A 261 9.82 11.18 1.51
C TYR A 261 8.53 11.84 2.02
N GLU A 262 8.40 11.96 3.33
CA GLU A 262 7.23 12.53 4.01
C GLU A 262 7.71 13.53 5.07
N ARG A 263 7.21 14.78 4.99
CA ARG A 263 7.54 15.84 5.96
C ARG A 263 6.76 15.65 7.26
N ASP A 264 7.35 15.99 8.39
CA ASP A 264 6.73 15.92 9.73
C ASP A 264 6.18 14.53 10.09
N HIS A 265 6.78 13.48 9.52
CA HIS A 265 6.47 12.09 9.82
C HIS A 265 7.65 11.37 10.48
N ALA A 266 7.33 10.52 11.44
CA ALA A 266 8.27 9.60 12.06
C ALA A 266 7.67 8.20 12.14
N MET A 267 8.49 7.19 11.89
CA MET A 267 8.18 5.81 12.20
C MET A 267 8.70 5.49 13.58
N VAL A 268 7.83 4.95 14.43
CA VAL A 268 8.20 4.45 15.77
C VAL A 268 7.96 2.95 15.80
N SER A 269 8.97 2.19 16.20
CA SER A 269 8.82 0.75 16.46
C SER A 269 8.86 0.46 17.96
N ALA A 270 8.03 -0.46 18.42
CA ALA A 270 7.91 -0.81 19.83
C ALA A 270 7.57 -2.29 20.01
N VAL A 271 8.02 -2.86 21.13
CA VAL A 271 7.64 -4.22 21.56
C VAL A 271 6.58 -4.15 22.65
N TYR A 272 5.55 -4.97 22.54
CA TYR A 272 4.47 -5.07 23.50
C TYR A 272 4.83 -6.00 24.65
N GLN A 273 4.78 -5.50 25.88
CA GLN A 273 5.13 -6.24 27.10
C GLN A 273 3.86 -6.48 27.91
N ARG A 274 3.06 -7.48 27.54
CA ARG A 274 1.70 -7.69 28.07
C ARG A 274 1.67 -7.84 29.59
N HIS A 275 2.67 -8.52 30.14
CA HIS A 275 2.79 -8.85 31.56
C HIS A 275 3.44 -7.76 32.42
N LYS A 276 3.92 -6.66 31.81
CA LYS A 276 4.50 -5.56 32.57
C LYS A 276 3.39 -4.74 33.23
N ALA A 277 3.58 -4.34 34.48
CA ALA A 277 2.68 -3.40 35.14
C ALA A 277 2.58 -2.11 34.32
N LYS A 278 1.37 -1.55 34.18
CA LYS A 278 1.22 -0.21 33.60
C LYS A 278 1.95 0.76 34.52
N LYS A 279 2.74 1.69 33.98
CA LYS A 279 3.24 2.81 34.76
C LYS A 279 2.02 3.65 35.13
N ASN A 280 1.71 3.75 36.42
CA ASN A 280 0.72 4.70 36.90
C ASN A 280 1.39 6.07 36.81
N THR A 281 0.95 6.88 35.84
CA THR A 281 1.31 8.29 35.71
C THR A 281 0.03 9.10 35.80
#